data_AF-A0A6N0NWD3-F1
#
_entry.id   AF-A0A6N0NWD3-F1
#
_cell.length_a   1.000
_cell.length_b   1.000
_cell.length_c   1.000
_cell.angle_alpha   90.00
_cell.angle_beta   90.00
_cell.angle_gamma   90.00
#
_symmetry.space_group_name_H-M   'P 1'
#
loop_
_entity.id
_entity.type
_entity.pdbx_description
1 polymer ?
#
loop_
_entity_poly.entity_id
_entity_poly.type
_entity_poly.pdbx_seq_one_letter_code
_entity_poly.pdbx_strand_id
1 'polypeptide(L)'
;MNAFEILAISQDLSSLTYFIGALIMALPLPVYGLKRWGPRMIVDGIYASILVNLYESFLTLMENLGNMLGVNWAYYMNWIYQLLLGELEVYTTIKTIYSVAISAPYSGFNPFLATIGLLLSMISGFMSVTGTIIVISQLILNYSGLIISLGILLMSLPFRIGRSIGGSMIAFGIVFYLGLPLLPNFLSSFGVNILQQGFSQSELNSISGLATIVIPAYIEGTVLMPLAYIGILTSITLGLGSAISGSYSRLPIPVDFL
;
A
#
# COMPACT_ATOMS: atom_id res chain seq x y z
N MET A 1 -13.78 -15.88 5.67
CA MET A 1 -13.61 -15.76 7.11
C MET A 1 -13.84 -14.31 7.49
N ASN A 2 -14.68 -14.08 8.49
CA ASN A 2 -14.94 -12.74 9.00
C ASN A 2 -13.84 -12.32 9.99
N ALA A 3 -13.62 -11.00 10.14
CA ALA A 3 -12.63 -10.48 11.08
C ALA A 3 -12.86 -10.98 12.52
N PHE A 4 -14.13 -11.09 12.95
CA PHE A 4 -14.49 -11.60 14.27
C PHE A 4 -14.13 -13.08 14.49
N GLU A 5 -14.21 -13.91 13.45
CA GLU A 5 -13.78 -15.33 13.55
C GLU A 5 -12.26 -15.42 13.74
N ILE A 6 -11.51 -14.58 13.03
CA ILE A 6 -10.04 -14.49 13.15
C ILE A 6 -9.66 -14.01 14.56
N LEU A 7 -10.39 -13.04 15.12
CA LEU A 7 -10.16 -12.55 16.48
C LEU A 7 -10.50 -13.59 17.54
N ALA A 8 -11.57 -14.38 17.36
CA ALA A 8 -11.90 -15.49 18.26
C ALA A 8 -10.77 -16.54 18.29
N ILE A 9 -10.28 -16.94 17.12
CA ILE A 9 -9.11 -17.84 17.01
C ILE A 9 -7.89 -17.20 17.68
N SER A 10 -7.67 -15.90 17.49
CA SER A 10 -6.55 -15.18 18.11
C SER A 10 -6.64 -15.22 19.64
N GLN A 11 -7.83 -15.08 20.21
CA GLN A 11 -8.06 -15.14 21.66
C GLN A 11 -7.81 -16.54 22.23
N ASP A 12 -8.25 -17.59 21.53
CA ASP A 12 -8.00 -18.98 21.91
C ASP A 12 -6.50 -19.31 21.85
N LEU A 13 -5.83 -18.90 20.78
CA LEU A 13 -4.37 -19.04 20.66
C LEU A 13 -3.65 -18.28 21.77
N SER A 14 -4.07 -17.05 22.05
CA SER A 14 -3.50 -16.21 23.10
C SER A 14 -3.57 -16.90 24.47
N SER A 15 -4.74 -17.46 24.79
CA SER A 15 -4.99 -18.22 26.02
C SER A 15 -4.13 -19.48 26.06
N LEU A 16 -4.00 -20.20 24.94
CA LEU A 16 -3.12 -21.35 24.82
C LEU A 16 -1.65 -20.99 25.08
N THR A 17 -1.14 -19.89 24.52
CA THR A 17 0.22 -19.39 24.81
C THR A 17 0.44 -19.13 26.29
N TYR A 18 -0.54 -18.51 26.94
CA TYR A 18 -0.49 -18.22 28.37
C TYR A 18 -0.41 -19.52 29.18
N PHE A 19 -1.29 -20.50 28.91
CA PHE A 19 -1.29 -21.77 29.62
C PHE A 19 -0.02 -22.58 29.39
N ILE A 20 0.51 -22.61 28.17
CA ILE A 20 1.80 -23.26 27.88
C ILE A 20 2.92 -22.58 28.68
N GLY A 21 2.93 -21.24 28.73
CA GLY A 21 3.93 -20.49 29.49
C GLY A 21 3.86 -20.78 31.00
N ALA A 22 2.65 -20.80 31.57
CA ALA A 22 2.42 -21.13 32.97
C ALA A 22 2.83 -22.58 33.30
N LEU A 23 2.51 -23.52 32.41
CA LEU A 23 2.89 -24.93 32.55
C LEU A 23 4.41 -25.09 32.54
N ILE A 24 5.11 -24.49 31.59
CA ILE A 24 6.59 -24.49 31.54
C ILE A 24 7.21 -23.96 32.85
N MET A 25 6.59 -22.93 33.45
CA MET A 25 7.08 -22.37 34.70
C MET A 25 6.81 -23.28 35.91
N ALA A 26 5.67 -24.00 35.90
CA ALA A 26 5.26 -24.94 36.94
C ALA A 26 6.01 -26.28 36.89
N LEU A 27 6.64 -26.63 35.77
CA LEU A 27 7.35 -27.91 35.65
C LEU A 27 8.51 -28.02 36.66
N PRO A 28 8.64 -29.15 37.38
CA PRO A 28 9.74 -29.41 38.31
C PRO A 28 10.99 -29.90 37.55
N LEU A 29 11.35 -29.24 36.45
CA LEU A 29 12.54 -29.57 35.65
C LEU A 29 13.57 -28.43 35.71
N PRO A 30 14.84 -28.70 36.07
CA PRO A 30 15.88 -27.67 36.17
C PRO A 30 16.51 -27.31 34.81
N VAL A 31 15.72 -27.22 33.74
CA VAL A 31 16.21 -26.85 32.40
C VAL A 31 16.09 -25.32 32.24
N TYR A 32 17.16 -24.60 32.54
CA TYR A 32 17.21 -23.13 32.48
C TYR A 32 16.74 -22.58 31.11
N GLY A 33 17.15 -23.27 30.03
CA GLY A 33 16.80 -22.90 28.66
C GLY A 33 15.31 -22.96 28.35
N LEU A 34 14.55 -23.85 28.99
CA LEU A 34 13.09 -23.95 28.84
C LEU A 34 12.38 -22.98 29.79
N LYS A 35 12.87 -22.88 31.03
CA LYS A 35 12.25 -22.07 32.08
C LYS A 35 12.26 -20.57 31.78
N ARG A 36 13.23 -20.08 31.01
CA ARG A 36 13.25 -18.68 30.50
C ARG A 36 12.13 -18.36 29.52
N TRP A 37 11.56 -19.37 28.84
CA TRP A 37 10.46 -19.16 27.88
C TRP A 37 9.11 -19.04 28.58
N GLY A 38 8.92 -19.66 29.75
CA GLY A 38 7.66 -19.60 30.51
C GLY A 38 7.17 -18.17 30.73
N PRO A 39 7.95 -17.31 31.43
CA PRO A 39 7.58 -15.91 31.66
C PRO A 39 7.39 -15.12 30.36
N ARG A 40 8.16 -15.41 29.31
CA ARG A 40 8.02 -14.73 28.01
C ARG A 40 6.70 -15.07 27.33
N MET A 41 6.32 -16.35 27.30
CA MET A 41 5.06 -16.80 26.71
C MET A 41 3.84 -16.32 27.49
N ILE A 42 3.93 -16.22 28.82
CA ILE A 42 2.88 -15.62 29.65
C ILE A 42 2.65 -14.16 29.24
N VAL A 43 3.72 -13.35 29.17
CA VAL A 43 3.62 -11.94 28.75
C VAL A 43 3.07 -11.81 27.33
N ASP A 44 3.50 -12.69 26.42
CA ASP A 44 3.02 -12.68 25.03
C ASP A 44 1.54 -13.02 24.92
N GLY A 45 1.07 -14.02 25.66
CA GLY A 45 -0.35 -14.40 25.71
C GLY A 45 -1.23 -13.34 26.37
N ILE A 46 -0.72 -12.57 27.33
CA ILE A 46 -1.45 -11.41 27.87
C ILE A 46 -1.50 -10.29 26.82
N TYR A 47 -0.36 -10.00 26.20
CA TYR A 47 -0.24 -8.93 25.20
C TYR A 47 -1.17 -9.15 23.99
N ALA A 48 -1.19 -10.36 23.43
CA ALA A 48 -2.06 -10.69 22.31
C ALA A 48 -3.55 -10.63 22.69
N SER A 49 -3.93 -11.03 23.91
CA SER A 49 -5.32 -10.92 24.37
C SER A 49 -5.76 -9.46 24.56
N ILE A 50 -4.85 -8.59 25.04
CA ILE A 50 -5.11 -7.14 25.09
C ILE A 50 -5.32 -6.60 23.67
N LEU A 51 -4.50 -6.99 22.69
CA LEU A 51 -4.66 -6.55 21.30
C LEU A 51 -6.01 -6.96 20.69
N VAL A 52 -6.49 -8.17 20.98
CA VAL A 52 -7.83 -8.61 20.53
C VAL A 52 -8.90 -7.66 21.05
N ASN A 53 -8.84 -7.29 22.34
CA ASN A 53 -9.79 -6.35 22.95
C ASN A 53 -9.63 -4.91 22.43
N LEU A 54 -8.45 -4.52 21.94
CA LEU A 54 -8.18 -3.21 21.36
C LEU A 54 -8.55 -3.10 19.88
N TYR A 55 -9.00 -4.18 19.23
CA TYR A 55 -9.29 -4.18 17.79
C TYR A 55 -10.26 -3.06 17.36
N GLU A 56 -11.41 -2.93 18.04
CA GLU A 56 -12.38 -1.87 17.74
C GLU A 56 -11.83 -0.47 18.06
N SER A 57 -10.97 -0.37 19.09
CA SER A 57 -10.26 0.87 19.40
C SER A 57 -9.31 1.28 18.28
N PHE A 58 -8.66 0.33 17.59
CA PHE A 58 -7.85 0.67 16.41
C PHE A 58 -8.69 1.20 15.25
N LEU A 59 -9.83 0.57 14.95
CA LEU A 59 -10.71 1.02 13.86
C LEU A 59 -11.26 2.43 14.11
N THR A 60 -11.77 2.68 15.31
CA THR A 60 -12.27 4.01 15.69
C THR A 60 -11.17 5.06 15.71
N LEU A 61 -9.96 4.70 16.17
CA LEU A 61 -8.80 5.59 16.11
C LEU A 61 -8.41 5.93 14.66
N MET A 62 -8.45 4.95 13.75
CA MET A 62 -8.22 5.18 12.32
C MET A 62 -9.25 6.15 11.73
N GLU A 63 -10.54 5.98 12.03
CA GLU A 63 -11.58 6.90 11.56
C GLU A 63 -11.36 8.31 12.11
N ASN A 64 -11.06 8.43 13.42
CA ASN A 64 -10.81 9.73 14.05
C ASN A 64 -9.57 10.43 13.48
N LEU A 65 -8.44 9.72 13.35
CA LEU A 65 -7.23 10.28 12.73
C LEU A 65 -7.49 10.64 11.27
N GLY A 66 -8.24 9.81 10.54
CA GLY A 66 -8.62 10.08 9.17
C GLY A 66 -9.39 11.39 9.04
N ASN A 67 -10.41 11.58 9.90
CA ASN A 67 -11.20 12.82 9.93
C ASN A 67 -10.35 14.05 10.27
N MET A 68 -9.40 13.93 11.21
CA MET A 68 -8.49 15.03 11.58
C MET A 68 -7.52 15.40 10.44
N LEU A 69 -7.06 14.40 9.66
CA LEU A 69 -6.17 14.59 8.53
C LEU A 69 -6.91 14.99 7.23
N GLY A 70 -8.24 15.03 7.24
CA GLY A 70 -9.05 15.33 6.06
C GLY A 70 -9.08 14.19 5.03
N VAL A 71 -8.91 12.94 5.48
CA VAL A 71 -8.94 11.74 4.64
C VAL A 71 -10.33 11.55 4.05
N ASN A 72 -10.41 11.50 2.72
CA ASN A 72 -11.66 11.22 2.01
C ASN A 72 -11.43 10.17 0.90
N TRP A 73 -11.85 8.94 1.18
CA TRP A 73 -11.72 7.81 0.25
C TRP A 73 -12.52 7.98 -1.04
N ALA A 74 -13.71 8.59 -0.98
CA ALA A 74 -14.53 8.80 -2.16
C ALA A 74 -13.87 9.80 -3.12
N TYR A 75 -13.32 10.90 -2.59
CA TYR A 75 -12.54 11.85 -3.37
C TYR A 75 -11.32 11.20 -4.01
N TYR A 76 -10.54 10.45 -3.22
CA TYR A 76 -9.36 9.75 -3.71
C TYR A 76 -9.67 8.74 -4.82
N MET A 77 -10.70 7.91 -4.64
CA MET A 77 -11.10 6.94 -5.66
C MET A 77 -11.58 7.64 -6.94
N ASN A 78 -12.33 8.73 -6.82
CA ASN A 78 -12.70 9.52 -8.01
C ASN A 78 -11.46 10.07 -8.71
N TRP A 79 -10.54 10.69 -7.95
CA TRP A 79 -9.30 11.24 -8.49
C TRP A 79 -8.48 10.20 -9.26
N ILE A 80 -8.28 8.99 -8.72
CA ILE A 80 -7.47 7.98 -9.40
C ILE A 80 -8.14 7.40 -10.65
N TYR A 81 -9.48 7.30 -10.67
CA TYR A 81 -10.21 6.92 -11.88
C TYR A 81 -10.15 8.01 -12.96
N GLN A 82 -10.23 9.29 -12.58
CA GLN A 82 -10.04 10.39 -13.52
C GLN A 82 -8.62 10.42 -14.08
N LEU A 83 -7.62 10.11 -13.25
CA LEU A 83 -6.24 9.97 -13.71
C LEU A 83 -6.11 8.87 -14.78
N LEU A 84 -6.69 7.69 -14.55
CA LEU A 84 -6.69 6.58 -15.51
C LEU A 84 -7.40 6.96 -16.82
N LEU A 85 -8.52 7.70 -16.75
CA LEU A 85 -9.23 8.19 -17.93
C LEU A 85 -8.36 9.18 -18.72
N GLY A 86 -7.68 10.11 -18.05
CA GLY A 86 -6.74 11.03 -18.69
C GLY A 86 -5.57 10.32 -19.37
N GLU A 87 -5.03 9.26 -18.75
CA GLU A 87 -4.00 8.41 -19.39
C GLU A 87 -4.54 7.71 -20.65
N LEU A 88 -5.78 7.23 -20.61
CA LEU A 88 -6.42 6.60 -21.77
C LEU A 88 -6.66 7.60 -22.92
N GLU A 89 -7.01 8.85 -22.62
CA GLU A 89 -7.13 9.91 -23.63
C GLU A 89 -5.78 10.18 -24.32
N VAL A 90 -4.70 10.32 -23.55
CA VAL A 90 -3.35 10.49 -24.12
C VAL A 90 -2.93 9.24 -24.91
N TYR A 91 -3.26 8.04 -24.43
CA TYR A 91 -2.98 6.80 -25.16
C TYR A 91 -3.69 6.76 -26.52
N THR A 92 -4.98 7.07 -26.53
CA THR A 92 -5.79 7.02 -27.77
C THR A 92 -5.34 8.06 -28.79
N THR A 93 -4.97 9.27 -28.36
CA THR A 93 -4.41 10.30 -29.25
C THR A 93 -3.07 9.89 -29.85
N ILE A 94 -2.15 9.31 -29.07
CA ILE A 94 -0.88 8.79 -29.61
C ILE A 94 -1.13 7.63 -30.58
N LYS A 95 -2.09 6.75 -30.26
CA LYS A 95 -2.44 5.61 -31.10
C LYS A 95 -3.05 6.03 -32.45
N THR A 96 -3.87 7.08 -32.48
CA THR A 96 -4.42 7.61 -33.74
C THR A 96 -3.33 8.26 -34.59
N ILE A 97 -2.39 8.99 -33.98
CA ILE A 97 -1.22 9.52 -34.70
C ILE A 97 -0.38 8.37 -35.29
N TYR A 98 -0.16 7.30 -34.52
CA TYR A 98 0.57 6.12 -34.97
C TYR A 98 -0.12 5.41 -36.15
N SER A 99 -1.44 5.21 -36.09
CA SER A 99 -2.17 4.54 -37.18
C SER A 99 -2.18 5.37 -38.47
N VAL A 100 -2.31 6.70 -38.37
CA VAL A 100 -2.19 7.61 -39.52
C VAL A 100 -0.79 7.54 -40.11
N ALA A 101 0.25 7.55 -39.27
CA ALA A 101 1.64 7.48 -39.72
C ALA A 101 1.98 6.17 -40.46
N ILE A 102 1.42 5.02 -40.05
CA ILE A 102 1.59 3.75 -40.76
C ILE A 102 0.87 3.73 -42.11
N SER A 103 -0.32 4.34 -42.17
CA SER A 103 -1.13 4.37 -43.39
C SER A 103 -0.58 5.28 -44.50
N ALA A 104 0.42 6.12 -44.19
CA ALA A 104 1.05 6.99 -45.16
C ALA A 104 2.02 6.22 -46.08
N PRO A 105 1.87 6.27 -47.41
CA PRO A 105 2.63 5.45 -48.37
C PRO A 105 4.13 5.80 -48.51
N TYR A 106 4.66 6.72 -47.69
CA TYR A 106 6.03 7.22 -47.79
C TYR A 106 6.94 6.57 -46.73
N SER A 107 7.96 5.83 -47.18
CA SER A 107 8.96 5.10 -46.38
C SER A 107 9.86 5.96 -45.48
N GLY A 108 9.74 7.29 -45.54
CA GLY A 108 10.53 8.24 -44.74
C GLY A 108 10.12 8.39 -43.28
N PHE A 109 8.94 7.89 -42.88
CA PHE A 109 8.45 7.97 -41.49
C PHE A 109 8.94 6.83 -40.59
N ASN A 110 9.61 5.82 -41.15
CA ASN A 110 10.03 4.61 -40.44
C ASN A 110 10.84 4.85 -39.14
N PRO A 111 11.81 5.79 -39.05
CA PRO A 111 12.50 6.06 -37.78
C PRO A 111 11.61 6.75 -36.72
N PHE A 112 10.59 7.52 -37.15
CA PHE A 112 9.65 8.17 -36.23
C PHE A 112 8.60 7.19 -35.68
N LEU A 113 8.24 6.15 -36.44
CA LEU A 113 7.34 5.09 -35.98
C LEU A 113 7.88 4.38 -34.73
N ALA A 114 9.19 4.12 -34.67
CA ALA A 114 9.83 3.54 -33.50
C ALA A 114 9.72 4.45 -32.27
N THR A 115 9.89 5.76 -32.45
CA THR A 115 9.77 6.76 -31.37
C THR A 115 8.35 6.84 -30.84
N ILE A 116 7.34 6.89 -31.73
CA ILE A 116 5.92 6.92 -31.34
C ILE A 116 5.52 5.61 -30.64
N GLY A 117 6.05 4.47 -31.11
CA GLY A 117 5.86 3.17 -30.46
C GLY A 117 6.41 3.12 -29.03
N LEU A 118 7.58 3.74 -28.78
CA LEU A 118 8.13 3.90 -27.44
C LEU A 118 7.19 4.72 -26.54
N LEU A 119 6.68 5.86 -27.01
CA LEU A 119 5.73 6.66 -26.23
C LEU A 119 4.47 5.85 -25.88
N LEU A 120 3.95 5.09 -26.83
CA LEU A 120 2.79 4.22 -26.62
C LEU A 120 3.06 3.15 -25.54
N SER A 121 4.26 2.58 -25.53
CA SER A 121 4.68 1.64 -24.47
C SER A 121 4.81 2.31 -23.10
N MET A 122 5.30 3.56 -23.04
CA MET A 122 5.45 4.32 -21.79
C MET A 122 4.09 4.65 -21.18
N ILE A 123 3.14 5.17 -21.97
CA ILE A 123 1.78 5.44 -21.48
C ILE A 123 1.10 4.13 -21.02
N SER A 124 1.27 3.03 -21.74
CA SER A 124 0.77 1.72 -21.30
C SER A 124 1.38 1.29 -19.96
N GLY A 125 2.65 1.64 -19.71
CA GLY A 125 3.31 1.44 -18.42
C GLY A 125 2.67 2.28 -17.31
N PHE A 126 2.37 3.55 -17.56
CA PHE A 126 1.71 4.43 -16.59
C PHE A 126 0.34 3.90 -16.18
N MET A 127 -0.46 3.48 -17.17
CA MET A 127 -1.76 2.84 -16.95
C MET A 127 -1.65 1.56 -16.11
N SER A 128 -0.57 0.80 -16.30
CA SER A 128 -0.33 -0.38 -15.47
C SER A 128 -0.03 0.02 -14.02
N VAL A 129 0.78 1.05 -13.79
CA VAL A 129 1.09 1.58 -12.45
C VAL A 129 -0.17 2.09 -11.78
N THR A 130 -0.94 2.99 -12.41
CA THR A 130 -2.20 3.50 -11.86
C THR A 130 -3.20 2.38 -11.58
N GLY A 131 -3.31 1.41 -12.49
CA GLY A 131 -4.09 0.19 -12.28
C GLY A 131 -3.69 -0.60 -11.04
N THR A 132 -2.39 -0.80 -10.80
CA THR A 132 -1.92 -1.48 -9.57
C THR A 132 -2.24 -0.69 -8.31
N ILE A 133 -2.11 0.64 -8.33
CA ILE A 133 -2.46 1.50 -7.20
C ILE A 133 -3.96 1.42 -6.92
N ILE A 134 -4.82 1.37 -7.95
CA ILE A 134 -6.28 1.18 -7.78
C ILE A 134 -6.56 -0.15 -7.07
N VAL A 135 -5.94 -1.26 -7.52
CA VAL A 135 -6.14 -2.58 -6.90
C VAL A 135 -5.68 -2.58 -5.44
N ILE A 136 -4.50 -2.04 -5.16
CA ILE A 136 -3.98 -1.90 -3.78
C ILE A 136 -4.94 -1.07 -2.93
N SER A 137 -5.44 0.03 -3.47
CA SER A 137 -6.36 0.94 -2.78
C SER A 137 -7.69 0.27 -2.45
N GLN A 138 -8.26 -0.50 -3.38
CA GLN A 138 -9.48 -1.25 -3.14
C GLN A 138 -9.29 -2.36 -2.10
N LEU A 139 -8.12 -3.02 -2.12
CA LEU A 139 -7.77 -4.02 -1.12
C LEU A 139 -7.78 -3.38 0.28
N ILE A 140 -7.10 -2.24 0.44
CA ILE A 140 -6.99 -1.58 1.74
C ILE A 140 -8.33 -0.99 2.21
N LEU A 141 -9.10 -0.36 1.32
CA LEU A 141 -10.40 0.22 1.67
C LEU A 141 -11.37 -0.84 2.20
N ASN A 142 -11.45 -2.00 1.55
CA ASN A 142 -12.43 -3.04 1.90
C ASN A 142 -11.93 -4.02 2.97
N TYR A 143 -10.61 -4.23 3.08
CA TYR A 143 -10.03 -5.27 3.91
C TYR A 143 -9.07 -4.78 5.00
N SER A 144 -8.99 -3.47 5.29
CA SER A 144 -8.12 -2.94 6.37
C SER A 144 -8.35 -3.62 7.73
N GLY A 145 -9.60 -3.78 8.15
CA GLY A 145 -9.95 -4.49 9.39
C GLY A 145 -9.56 -5.99 9.36
N LEU A 146 -9.68 -6.63 8.20
CA LEU A 146 -9.25 -8.02 8.03
C LEU A 146 -7.71 -8.13 8.14
N ILE A 147 -6.97 -7.20 7.54
CA ILE A 147 -5.50 -7.15 7.63
C ILE A 147 -5.06 -6.97 9.10
N ILE A 148 -5.71 -6.06 9.84
CA ILE A 148 -5.40 -5.82 11.26
C ILE A 148 -5.69 -7.07 12.09
N SER A 149 -6.86 -7.69 11.91
CA SER A 149 -7.20 -8.93 12.63
C SER A 149 -6.25 -10.09 12.29
N LEU A 150 -5.83 -10.23 11.02
CA LEU A 150 -4.82 -11.21 10.63
C LEU A 150 -3.46 -10.92 11.30
N GLY A 151 -3.10 -9.65 11.41
CA GLY A 151 -1.91 -9.22 12.14
C GLY A 151 -1.96 -9.61 13.62
N ILE A 152 -3.10 -9.40 14.28
CA ILE A 152 -3.33 -9.83 15.68
C ILE A 152 -3.22 -11.35 15.81
N LEU A 153 -3.78 -12.11 14.86
CA LEU A 153 -3.65 -13.57 14.83
C LEU A 153 -2.19 -14.00 14.77
N LEU A 154 -1.40 -13.42 13.87
CA LEU A 154 0.02 -13.73 13.76
C LEU A 154 0.80 -13.38 15.03
N MET A 155 0.39 -12.33 15.75
CA MET A 155 0.98 -11.99 17.05
C MET A 155 0.59 -12.96 18.17
N SER A 156 -0.59 -13.59 18.09
CA SER A 156 -1.04 -14.61 19.06
C SER A 156 -0.38 -15.98 18.90
N LEU A 157 0.41 -16.19 17.82
CA LEU A 157 1.08 -17.47 17.61
C LEU A 157 2.13 -17.75 18.71
N PRO A 158 2.22 -19.00 19.19
CA PRO A 158 3.19 -19.36 20.22
C PRO A 158 4.63 -19.20 19.74
N PHE A 159 5.54 -19.05 20.71
CA PHE A 159 6.98 -18.89 20.48
C PHE A 159 7.39 -17.66 19.66
N ARG A 160 6.50 -16.65 19.56
CA ARG A 160 6.77 -15.39 18.83
C ARG A 160 7.09 -15.55 17.35
N ILE A 161 6.67 -16.66 16.73
CA ILE A 161 7.03 -16.97 15.32
C ILE A 161 6.46 -15.89 14.37
N GLY A 162 5.22 -15.46 14.61
CA GLY A 162 4.53 -14.48 13.76
C GLY A 162 4.67 -13.03 14.22
N ARG A 163 5.44 -12.72 15.28
CA ARG A 163 5.37 -11.41 15.95
C ARG A 163 5.80 -10.23 15.07
N SER A 164 6.85 -10.41 14.27
CA SER A 164 7.38 -9.35 13.39
C SER A 164 6.46 -9.05 12.21
N ILE A 165 5.83 -10.08 11.64
CA ILE A 165 4.88 -9.97 10.53
C ILE A 165 3.51 -9.49 11.04
N GLY A 166 3.09 -9.96 12.20
CA GLY A 166 1.82 -9.55 12.81
C GLY A 166 1.80 -8.05 13.12
N GLY A 167 2.84 -7.54 13.77
CA GLY A 167 2.96 -6.11 14.05
C GLY A 167 3.05 -5.25 12.77
N SER A 168 3.72 -5.76 11.73
CA SER A 168 3.81 -5.06 10.44
C SER A 168 2.49 -5.05 9.67
N MET A 169 1.70 -6.13 9.74
CA MET A 169 0.36 -6.17 9.14
C MET A 169 -0.60 -5.19 9.83
N ILE A 170 -0.59 -5.13 11.17
CA ILE A 170 -1.39 -4.14 11.90
C ILE A 170 -1.00 -2.72 11.46
N ALA A 171 0.31 -2.43 11.45
CA ALA A 171 0.82 -1.13 11.02
C ALA A 171 0.48 -0.82 9.56
N PHE A 172 0.58 -1.80 8.66
CA PHE A 172 0.26 -1.65 7.25
C PHE A 172 -1.21 -1.27 7.06
N GLY A 173 -2.12 -2.00 7.71
CA GLY A 173 -3.55 -1.72 7.65
C GLY A 173 -3.90 -0.31 8.13
N ILE A 174 -3.26 0.17 9.20
CA ILE A 174 -3.48 1.52 9.74
C ILE A 174 -2.89 2.59 8.82
N VAL A 175 -1.59 2.49 8.52
CA VAL A 175 -0.83 3.53 7.80
C VAL A 175 -1.32 3.69 6.37
N PHE A 176 -1.54 2.59 5.65
CA PHE A 176 -2.00 2.68 4.28
C PHE A 176 -3.45 3.14 4.19
N TYR A 177 -4.29 2.79 5.16
CA TYR A 177 -5.67 3.25 5.15
C TYR A 177 -5.78 4.77 5.35
N LEU A 178 -4.92 5.33 6.20
CA LEU A 178 -4.84 6.78 6.41
C LEU A 178 -4.07 7.50 5.29
N GLY A 179 -3.01 6.87 4.80
CA GLY A 179 -2.05 7.48 3.89
C GLY A 179 -2.54 7.56 2.45
N LEU A 180 -3.04 6.45 1.88
CA LEU A 180 -3.37 6.42 0.44
C LEU A 180 -4.29 7.57 -0.02
N PRO A 181 -5.37 7.93 0.70
CA PRO A 181 -6.26 8.99 0.25
C PRO A 181 -5.63 10.39 0.28
N LEU A 182 -4.49 10.57 0.93
CA LEU A 182 -3.75 11.83 0.99
C LEU A 182 -2.80 12.03 -0.20
N LEU A 183 -2.61 11.00 -1.03
CA LEU A 183 -1.74 11.06 -2.21
C LEU A 183 -2.08 12.24 -3.16
N PRO A 184 -3.34 12.56 -3.49
CA PRO A 184 -3.65 13.69 -4.37
C PRO A 184 -3.21 15.04 -3.80
N ASN A 185 -3.32 15.20 -2.47
CA ASN A 185 -2.89 16.41 -1.75
C ASN A 185 -1.36 16.50 -1.64
N PHE A 186 -0.71 15.35 -1.52
CA PHE A 186 0.75 15.26 -1.60
C PHE A 186 1.23 15.74 -2.98
N LEU A 187 0.64 15.22 -4.06
CA LEU A 187 1.02 15.62 -5.43
C LEU A 187 0.74 17.10 -5.72
N SER A 188 -0.39 17.64 -5.24
CA SER A 188 -0.70 19.06 -5.43
C SER A 188 0.28 19.97 -4.68
N SER A 189 0.78 19.54 -3.52
CA SER A 189 1.78 20.30 -2.74
C SER A 189 3.12 20.45 -3.48
N PHE A 190 3.46 19.50 -4.36
CA PHE A 190 4.64 19.58 -5.23
C PHE A 190 4.35 20.15 -6.63
N GLY A 191 3.09 20.50 -6.92
CA GLY A 191 2.70 21.00 -8.25
C GLY A 191 2.74 19.94 -9.36
N VAL A 192 2.75 18.65 -9.01
CA VAL A 192 2.87 17.52 -9.96
C VAL A 192 1.53 16.80 -10.13
N ASN A 193 0.42 17.41 -9.70
CA ASN A 193 -0.90 16.83 -9.88
C ASN A 193 -1.36 17.02 -11.33
N ILE A 194 -1.30 15.95 -12.11
CA ILE A 194 -1.58 15.93 -13.55
C ILE A 194 -2.97 16.47 -13.87
N LEU A 195 -3.98 16.15 -13.04
CA LEU A 195 -5.35 16.63 -13.24
C LEU A 195 -5.49 18.15 -13.07
N GLN A 196 -4.55 18.79 -12.36
CA GLN A 196 -4.53 20.23 -12.14
C GLN A 196 -3.61 20.97 -13.14
N GLN A 197 -2.69 20.26 -13.78
CA GLN A 197 -1.61 20.85 -14.57
C GLN A 197 -2.06 21.39 -15.94
N GLY A 198 -3.28 21.08 -16.40
CA GLY A 198 -3.96 21.75 -17.52
C GLY A 198 -3.13 21.88 -18.79
N PHE A 199 -2.96 20.78 -19.54
CA PHE A 199 -2.23 20.82 -20.82
C PHE A 199 -3.00 21.61 -21.89
N SER A 200 -2.27 22.41 -22.68
CA SER A 200 -2.89 23.13 -23.79
C SER A 200 -3.16 22.20 -24.99
N GLN A 201 -4.23 22.49 -25.76
CA GLN A 201 -4.60 21.69 -26.94
C GLN A 201 -3.47 21.61 -27.99
N SER A 202 -2.63 22.64 -28.08
CA SER A 202 -1.46 22.68 -28.95
C SER A 202 -0.36 21.70 -28.54
N GLU A 203 -0.18 21.48 -27.24
CA GLU A 203 0.81 20.54 -26.71
C GLU A 203 0.38 19.09 -26.91
N LEU A 204 -0.92 18.81 -26.77
CA LEU A 204 -1.50 17.48 -26.99
C LEU A 204 -1.47 17.05 -28.47
N ASN A 205 -1.62 18.01 -29.39
CA ASN A 205 -1.68 17.73 -30.82
C ASN A 205 -0.30 17.69 -31.51
N SER A 206 0.78 18.05 -30.81
CA SER A 206 2.14 18.07 -31.38
C SER A 206 3.01 16.98 -30.77
N ILE A 207 3.72 16.22 -31.62
CA ILE A 207 4.64 15.16 -31.17
C ILE A 207 5.74 15.73 -30.26
N SER A 208 6.19 16.96 -30.53
CA SER A 208 7.15 17.66 -29.68
C SER A 208 6.56 17.97 -28.30
N GLY A 209 5.35 18.52 -28.22
CA GLY A 209 4.69 18.84 -26.95
C GLY A 209 4.42 17.60 -26.10
N LEU A 210 4.00 16.50 -26.74
CA LEU A 210 3.83 15.21 -26.09
C LEU A 210 5.14 14.70 -25.47
N ALA A 211 6.24 14.77 -26.23
CA ALA A 211 7.54 14.24 -25.79
C ALA A 211 8.22 15.11 -24.72
N THR A 212 8.09 16.43 -24.78
CA THR A 212 8.87 17.34 -23.90
C THR A 212 8.11 17.84 -22.69
N ILE A 213 6.77 17.84 -22.71
CA ILE A 213 5.95 18.43 -21.64
C ILE A 213 5.01 17.39 -21.05
N VAL A 214 4.18 16.76 -21.87
CA VAL A 214 3.12 15.85 -21.38
C VAL A 214 3.73 14.60 -20.76
N ILE A 215 4.56 13.84 -21.49
CA ILE A 215 5.10 12.57 -21.00
C ILE A 215 5.97 12.76 -19.74
N PRO A 216 6.91 13.72 -19.67
CA PRO A 216 7.64 13.99 -18.43
C PRO A 216 6.73 14.30 -17.24
N ALA A 217 5.68 15.12 -17.43
CA ALA A 217 4.72 15.40 -16.37
C ALA A 217 3.97 14.14 -15.88
N TYR A 218 3.59 13.24 -16.80
CA TYR A 218 3.01 11.95 -16.43
C TYR A 218 4.02 11.05 -15.70
N ILE A 219 5.29 10.99 -16.13
CA ILE A 219 6.33 10.22 -15.42
C ILE A 219 6.45 10.70 -13.97
N GLU A 220 6.52 12.01 -13.77
CA GLU A 220 6.66 12.59 -12.44
C GLU A 220 5.41 12.34 -11.58
N GLY A 221 4.22 12.59 -12.13
CA GLY A 221 2.96 12.57 -11.38
C GLY A 221 2.31 11.19 -11.20
N THR A 222 2.56 10.21 -12.09
CA THR A 222 1.97 8.86 -11.99
C THR A 222 2.94 7.80 -11.53
N VAL A 223 4.24 7.96 -11.80
CA VAL A 223 5.26 6.95 -11.45
C VAL A 223 6.12 7.43 -10.30
N LEU A 224 6.92 8.47 -10.49
CA LEU A 224 7.97 8.85 -9.55
C LEU A 224 7.42 9.29 -8.19
N MET A 225 6.53 10.29 -8.17
CA MET A 225 6.01 10.83 -6.91
C MET A 225 5.10 9.85 -6.16
N PRO A 226 4.17 9.11 -6.82
CA PRO A 226 3.42 8.06 -6.15
C PRO A 226 4.30 6.95 -5.57
N LEU A 227 5.36 6.55 -6.28
CA LEU A 227 6.30 5.53 -5.79
C LEU A 227 7.10 6.04 -4.59
N ALA A 228 7.58 7.28 -4.62
CA ALA A 228 8.21 7.93 -3.48
C ALA A 228 7.25 8.01 -2.28
N TYR A 229 5.98 8.34 -2.52
CA TYR A 229 4.94 8.39 -1.50
C TYR A 229 4.69 7.01 -0.86
N ILE A 230 4.58 5.95 -1.67
CA ILE A 230 4.48 4.58 -1.16
C ILE A 230 5.74 4.20 -0.37
N GLY A 231 6.94 4.63 -0.81
CA GLY A 231 8.19 4.51 -0.05
C GLY A 231 8.09 5.14 1.35
N ILE A 232 7.54 6.35 1.45
CA ILE A 232 7.31 7.00 2.74
C ILE A 232 6.32 6.18 3.59
N LEU A 233 5.19 5.73 3.03
CA LEU A 233 4.21 4.94 3.77
C LEU A 233 4.77 3.59 4.27
N THR A 234 5.58 2.92 3.45
CA THR A 234 6.23 1.66 3.83
C THR A 234 7.26 1.86 4.95
N SER A 235 8.00 2.98 4.93
CA SER A 235 8.92 3.33 6.02
C SER A 235 8.20 3.62 7.35
N ILE A 236 7.06 4.33 7.30
CA ILE A 236 6.22 4.58 8.48
C ILE A 236 5.62 3.27 8.98
N THR A 237 5.19 2.39 8.08
CA THR A 237 4.68 1.05 8.40
C THR A 237 5.73 0.21 9.13
N LEU A 238 6.99 0.24 8.70
CA LEU A 238 8.09 -0.42 9.38
C LEU A 238 8.32 0.14 10.79
N GLY A 239 8.34 1.47 10.92
CA GLY A 239 8.49 2.16 12.20
C GLY A 239 7.39 1.79 13.18
N LEU A 240 6.13 1.96 12.79
CA LEU A 240 4.98 1.63 13.61
C LEU A 240 4.91 0.12 13.91
N GLY A 241 5.18 -0.74 12.93
CA GLY A 241 5.20 -2.18 13.12
C GLY A 241 6.28 -2.65 14.10
N SER A 242 7.42 -1.95 14.14
CA SER A 242 8.48 -2.23 15.12
C SER A 242 8.07 -1.81 16.53
N ALA A 243 7.35 -0.69 16.66
CA ALA A 243 6.79 -0.22 17.93
C ALA A 243 5.71 -1.17 18.46
N ILE A 244 4.81 -1.65 17.60
CA ILE A 244 3.76 -2.62 17.97
C ILE A 244 4.38 -3.96 18.33
N SER A 245 5.26 -4.50 17.49
CA SER A 245 5.87 -5.81 17.77
C SER A 245 6.89 -5.78 18.91
N GLY A 246 7.44 -4.61 19.29
CA GLY A 246 8.52 -4.52 20.27
C GLY A 246 9.82 -5.20 19.80
N SER A 247 9.98 -5.37 18.49
CA SER A 247 11.12 -6.04 17.83
C SER A 247 11.27 -5.53 16.39
N TYR A 248 12.26 -6.04 15.65
CA TYR A 248 12.39 -5.73 14.23
C TYR A 248 11.14 -6.17 13.45
N SER A 249 10.54 -5.24 12.70
CA SER A 249 9.39 -5.46 11.84
C SER A 249 9.86 -5.92 10.45
N ARG A 250 9.16 -6.88 9.84
CA ARG A 250 9.36 -7.27 8.43
C ARG A 250 8.11 -6.88 7.67
N LEU A 251 8.26 -6.19 6.54
CA LEU A 251 7.11 -5.83 5.72
C LEU A 251 6.34 -7.10 5.31
N PRO A 252 4.99 -7.06 5.33
CA PRO A 252 4.17 -8.19 4.93
C PRO A 252 4.23 -8.45 3.43
N ILE A 253 4.60 -7.42 2.65
CA ILE A 253 4.82 -7.49 1.21
C ILE A 253 6.25 -7.00 0.95
N PRO A 254 7.10 -7.76 0.22
CA PRO A 254 8.41 -7.26 -0.17
C PRO A 254 8.21 -6.05 -1.07
N VAL A 255 8.79 -4.92 -0.67
CA VAL A 255 8.81 -3.70 -1.48
C VAL A 255 10.24 -3.58 -1.97
N ASP A 256 10.55 -4.32 -3.03
CA ASP A 256 11.83 -4.20 -3.71
C ASP A 256 11.77 -2.89 -4.52
N PHE A 257 12.21 -1.81 -3.88
CA PHE A 257 12.57 -0.59 -4.61
C PHE A 257 13.91 -0.86 -5.28
N LEU A 258 13.89 -1.42 -6.50
CA LEU A 258 14.95 -1.40 -7.53
C LEU A 258 14.60 -2.35 -8.68
#